data_AF-A0A1A7XHJ0-F1
#
_entry.id   AF-A0A1A7XHJ0-F1
#
_cell.length_a   1.000
_cell.length_b   1.000
_cell.length_c   1.000
_cell.angle_alpha   90.00
_cell.angle_beta   90.00
_cell.angle_gamma   90.00
#
_symmetry.space_group_name_H-M   'P 1'
#
loop_
_entity.id
_entity.type
_entity.pdbx_description
1 polymer ?
#
loop_
_entity_poly.entity_id
_entity_poly.type
_entity_poly.pdbx_seq_one_letter_code
_entity_poly.pdbx_strand_id
1 'polypeptide(L)'
;IREVCWQINDLSSTMDSKTQLEIVGLVKDPSLHVAKSVAEGLKENFPKNFQNPTILPLFELDWHTYLCNKKRELRGEMWQYSSSVMCSLNGHLLGNEKQLTSWAEEKWNFIQPQALYLAVTEDCYTKHLIKTG
;
A
#
# COMPACT_ATOMS: atom_id res chain seq x y z
N ILE A 1 -38.41 4.95 -41.99
CA ILE A 1 -39.12 5.78 -40.97
C ILE A 1 -39.76 4.79 -40.01
N ARG A 2 -39.51 4.68 -38.71
CA ARG A 2 -38.64 5.26 -37.67
C ARG A 2 -38.78 4.22 -36.55
N GLU A 3 -37.71 3.58 -36.12
CA GLU A 3 -36.98 3.86 -34.88
C GLU A 3 -36.95 2.58 -34.04
N VAL A 4 -35.73 2.23 -33.66
CA VAL A 4 -35.27 0.94 -33.16
C VAL A 4 -35.56 0.87 -31.66
N CYS A 5 -35.96 -0.32 -31.18
CA CYS A 5 -36.09 -0.64 -29.77
C CYS A 5 -34.91 -0.09 -28.96
N TRP A 6 -35.25 0.65 -27.91
CA TRP A 6 -34.33 1.10 -26.89
C TRP A 6 -33.73 -0.11 -26.16
N GLN A 7 -32.64 -0.66 -26.71
CA GLN A 7 -31.65 -1.39 -25.92
C GLN A 7 -30.88 -0.37 -25.08
N ILE A 8 -31.55 0.19 -24.07
CA ILE A 8 -30.83 0.71 -22.91
C ILE A 8 -30.44 -0.54 -22.12
N ASN A 9 -29.31 -1.13 -22.48
CA ASN A 9 -28.53 -1.89 -21.52
C ASN A 9 -28.17 -0.89 -20.42
N ASP A 10 -28.89 -0.98 -19.32
CA ASP A 10 -28.62 -0.32 -18.06
C ASP A 10 -27.14 -0.55 -17.71
N LEU A 11 -26.38 0.53 -17.86
CA LEU A 11 -24.94 0.58 -17.76
C LEU A 11 -24.56 0.60 -16.29
N SER A 12 -24.03 -0.53 -15.82
CA SER A 12 -23.12 -0.65 -14.67
C SER A 12 -23.53 0.12 -13.41
N SER A 13 -24.39 -0.48 -12.60
CA SER A 13 -24.47 -0.16 -11.17
C SER A 13 -24.33 -1.44 -10.34
N THR A 14 -23.25 -2.17 -10.57
CA THR A 14 -22.63 -2.90 -9.47
C THR A 14 -21.72 -1.88 -8.80
N MET A 15 -21.98 -1.52 -7.54
CA MET A 15 -21.04 -0.73 -6.74
C MET A 15 -19.73 -1.51 -6.64
N ASP A 16 -18.87 -1.33 -7.63
CA ASP A 16 -17.55 -1.93 -7.74
C ASP A 16 -16.72 -1.29 -6.64
N SER A 17 -16.70 -1.94 -5.49
CA SER A 17 -16.04 -1.45 -4.28
C SER A 17 -14.54 -1.57 -4.52
N LYS A 18 -13.96 -0.59 -5.21
CA LYS A 18 -12.54 -0.56 -5.52
C LYS A 18 -11.74 -0.61 -4.22
N THR A 19 -10.75 -1.49 -4.19
CA THR A 19 -9.87 -1.65 -3.04
C THR A 19 -9.03 -0.39 -2.86
N GLN A 20 -9.08 0.18 -1.66
CA GLN A 20 -8.24 1.30 -1.23
C GLN A 20 -7.06 0.76 -0.43
N LEU A 21 -5.85 1.03 -0.93
CA LEU A 21 -4.60 0.78 -0.23
C LEU A 21 -4.19 2.03 0.54
N GLU A 22 -3.89 1.87 1.81
CA GLU A 22 -3.28 2.90 2.65
C GLU A 22 -1.94 2.40 3.16
N ILE A 23 -0.89 3.20 2.95
CA ILE A 23 0.47 2.89 3.38
C ILE A 23 0.95 4.07 4.20
N VAL A 24 1.21 3.81 5.47
CA VAL A 24 1.75 4.79 6.42
C VAL A 24 3.09 4.28 6.89
N GLY A 25 4.15 5.09 6.84
CA GLY A 25 5.45 4.63 7.29
C GLY A 25 6.50 5.72 7.41
N LEU A 26 7.66 5.35 7.95
CA LEU A 26 8.78 6.26 8.18
C LEU A 26 9.39 6.73 6.85
N VAL A 27 9.54 8.06 6.70
CA VAL A 27 10.09 8.69 5.48
C VAL A 27 11.47 8.15 5.10
N LYS A 28 12.31 7.85 6.10
CA LYS A 28 13.71 7.43 5.88
C LYS A 28 13.85 5.94 5.60
N ASP A 29 12.78 5.16 5.76
CA ASP A 29 12.86 3.72 5.76
C ASP A 29 12.53 3.14 4.38
N PRO A 30 13.37 2.25 3.83
CA PRO A 30 13.14 1.67 2.50
C PRO A 30 11.83 0.89 2.40
N SER A 31 11.32 0.34 3.50
CA SER A 31 10.08 -0.44 3.48
C SER A 31 8.88 0.40 3.05
N LEU A 32 8.87 1.71 3.33
CA LEU A 32 7.83 2.62 2.82
C LEU A 32 7.86 2.70 1.29
N HIS A 33 9.05 2.81 0.70
CA HIS A 33 9.21 2.91 -0.75
C HIS A 33 8.89 1.59 -1.47
N VAL A 34 9.25 0.45 -0.86
CA VAL A 34 8.85 -0.88 -1.35
C VAL A 34 7.34 -1.00 -1.35
N ALA A 35 6.69 -0.76 -0.21
CA ALA A 35 5.24 -0.84 -0.09
C ALA A 35 4.53 0.11 -1.07
N LYS A 36 5.00 1.36 -1.18
CA LYS A 36 4.49 2.36 -2.12
C LYS A 36 4.52 1.82 -3.56
N SER A 37 5.67 1.29 -3.97
CA SER A 37 5.84 0.76 -5.32
C SER A 37 4.92 -0.42 -5.62
N VAL A 38 4.69 -1.31 -4.64
CA VAL A 38 3.72 -2.41 -4.80
C VAL A 38 2.30 -1.86 -5.00
N ALA A 39 1.90 -0.88 -4.20
CA ALA A 39 0.56 -0.29 -4.31
C ALA A 39 0.33 0.50 -5.60
N GLU A 40 1.33 1.26 -6.05
CA GLU A 40 1.29 1.96 -7.33
C GLU A 40 1.23 0.95 -8.49
N GLY A 41 2.08 -0.09 -8.47
CA GLY A 41 2.07 -1.14 -9.48
C GLY A 41 0.74 -1.90 -9.56
N LEU A 42 0.10 -2.20 -8.43
CA LEU A 42 -1.23 -2.79 -8.40
C LEU A 42 -2.28 -1.88 -9.03
N LYS A 43 -2.22 -0.57 -8.75
CA LYS A 43 -3.13 0.40 -9.36
C LYS A 43 -2.94 0.51 -10.87
N GLU A 44 -1.70 0.49 -11.34
CA GLU A 44 -1.36 0.58 -12.76
C GLU A 44 -1.80 -0.68 -13.54
N ASN A 45 -1.58 -1.86 -12.98
CA ASN A 45 -1.92 -3.13 -13.62
C ASN A 45 -3.41 -3.47 -13.52
N PHE A 46 -4.08 -3.04 -12.43
CA PHE A 46 -5.48 -3.36 -12.15
C PHE A 46 -6.31 -2.09 -11.83
N PRO A 47 -6.40 -1.12 -12.75
CA PRO A 47 -6.99 0.20 -12.48
C PRO A 47 -8.49 0.16 -12.20
N LYS A 48 -9.17 -0.91 -12.61
CA LYS A 48 -10.59 -1.15 -12.34
C LYS A 48 -10.83 -1.62 -10.90
N ASN A 49 -9.88 -2.36 -10.31
CA ASN A 49 -10.02 -2.99 -9.00
C ASN A 49 -9.49 -2.13 -7.86
N PHE A 50 -8.60 -1.19 -8.14
CA PHE A 50 -7.93 -0.36 -7.14
C PHE A 50 -8.26 1.12 -7.26
N GLN A 51 -8.36 1.78 -6.12
CA GLN A 51 -8.32 3.24 -6.02
C GLN A 51 -6.87 3.74 -6.01
N ASN A 52 -6.68 5.05 -6.15
CA ASN A 52 -5.35 5.62 -5.96
C ASN A 52 -4.88 5.33 -4.52
N PRO A 53 -3.66 4.77 -4.34
CA PRO A 53 -3.18 4.44 -3.02
C PRO A 53 -2.93 5.71 -2.20
N THR A 54 -3.26 5.66 -0.91
CA THR A 54 -2.96 6.73 0.05
C THR A 54 -1.59 6.45 0.65
N ILE A 55 -0.60 7.29 0.36
CA ILE A 55 0.76 7.16 0.89
C ILE A 55 0.98 8.28 1.89
N LEU A 56 1.19 7.93 3.15
CA LEU A 56 1.43 8.86 4.25
C LEU A 56 2.84 8.66 4.82
N PRO A 57 3.84 9.39 4.31
CA PRO A 57 5.17 9.41 4.89
C PRO A 57 5.14 10.19 6.21
N LEU A 58 5.61 9.58 7.30
CA LEU A 58 5.68 10.18 8.63
C LEU A 58 7.12 10.29 9.13
N PHE A 59 7.39 11.33 9.92
CA PHE A 59 8.63 11.41 10.69
C PHE A 59 8.53 10.54 11.95
N GLU A 60 9.67 10.29 12.60
CA GLU A 60 9.77 9.40 13.78
C GLU A 60 8.79 9.77 14.90
N LEU A 61 8.61 11.08 15.17
CA LEU A 61 7.68 11.57 16.17
C LEU A 61 6.21 11.30 15.78
N ASP A 62 5.83 11.67 14.55
CA ASP A 62 4.47 11.48 14.05
C ASP A 62 4.12 10.00 13.90
N TRP A 63 5.10 9.17 13.53
CA TRP A 63 4.98 7.71 13.47
C TRP A 63 4.68 7.13 14.86
N HIS A 64 5.38 7.59 15.89
CA HIS A 64 5.12 7.17 17.26
C HIS A 64 3.71 7.55 17.71
N THR A 65 3.27 8.78 17.42
CA THR A 65 1.90 9.25 17.72
C THR A 65 0.86 8.44 16.94
N TYR A 66 1.10 8.17 15.66
CA TYR A 66 0.24 7.35 14.81
C TYR A 66 0.06 5.95 15.40
N LEU A 67 1.15 5.26 15.76
CA LEU A 67 1.09 3.92 16.35
C LEU A 67 0.33 3.92 17.69
N CYS A 68 0.55 4.93 18.54
CA CYS A 68 -0.19 5.08 19.80
C CYS A 68 -1.69 5.21 19.57
N ASN A 69 -2.10 6.04 18.61
CA ASN A 69 -3.50 6.23 18.24
C ASN A 69 -4.10 4.94 17.65
N LYS A 70 -3.38 4.30 16.73
CA LYS A 70 -3.82 3.05 16.08
C LYS A 70 -4.02 1.91 17.09
N LYS A 71 -3.11 1.79 18.07
CA LYS A 71 -3.24 0.82 19.16
C LYS A 71 -4.51 1.05 20.00
N ARG A 72 -4.86 2.31 20.24
CA ARG A 72 -6.10 2.67 20.96
C ARG A 72 -7.35 2.35 20.13
N GLU A 73 -7.32 2.60 18.82
CA GLU A 73 -8.42 2.25 17.89
C GLU A 73 -8.71 0.75 17.88
N LEU A 74 -7.65 -0.08 17.86
CA LEU A 74 -7.75 -1.54 17.77
C LEU A 74 -8.07 -2.23 19.11
N ARG A 75 -8.50 -1.48 20.14
CA ARG A 75 -8.93 -1.99 21.45
C ARG A 75 -7.95 -2.96 22.13
N GLY A 76 -6.65 -2.69 22.02
CA GLY A 76 -5.70 -3.08 23.06
C GLY A 76 -5.38 -4.56 23.25
N GLU A 77 -5.42 -5.38 22.21
CA GLU A 77 -4.56 -6.58 22.23
C GLU A 77 -3.08 -6.13 22.26
N MET A 78 -2.20 -6.99 22.77
CA MET A 78 -0.77 -6.75 23.00
C MET A 78 -0.02 -6.53 21.67
N TRP A 79 -0.33 -5.44 20.98
CA TRP A 79 0.14 -5.09 19.65
C TRP A 79 1.60 -4.67 19.73
N GLN A 80 2.50 -5.56 19.34
CA GLN A 80 3.92 -5.28 19.15
C GLN A 80 4.20 -5.11 17.66
N TYR A 81 3.78 -3.97 17.11
CA TYR A 81 4.14 -3.63 15.74
C TYR A 81 5.53 -3.01 15.72
N SER A 82 6.49 -3.78 15.23
CA SER A 82 7.89 -3.40 15.16
C SER A 82 8.34 -2.92 13.78
N SER A 83 7.47 -3.00 12.77
CA SER A 83 7.80 -2.51 11.42
C SER A 83 7.72 -1.00 11.33
N SER A 84 8.53 -0.43 10.44
CA SER A 84 8.62 0.99 10.06
C SER A 84 7.48 1.45 9.14
N VAL A 85 6.71 0.51 8.59
CA VAL A 85 5.61 0.76 7.66
C VAL A 85 4.40 -0.08 8.02
N MET A 86 3.21 0.45 7.84
CA MET A 86 1.91 -0.19 8.04
C MET A 86 1.06 -0.04 6.77
N CYS A 87 0.58 -1.16 6.26
CA CYS A 87 -0.24 -1.29 5.08
C CYS A 87 -1.64 -1.74 5.48
N SER A 88 -2.67 -1.07 4.97
CA SER A 88 -4.07 -1.38 5.22
C SER A 88 -4.87 -1.46 3.92
N LEU A 89 -5.86 -2.33 3.90
CA LEU A 89 -6.82 -2.52 2.82
C LEU A 89 -8.21 -2.09 3.29
N ASN A 90 -8.78 -1.06 2.68
CA ASN A 90 -10.10 -0.53 3.05
C ASN A 90 -10.23 -0.22 4.56
N GLY A 91 -9.15 0.29 5.17
CA GLY A 91 -9.08 0.59 6.61
C GLY A 91 -8.80 -0.62 7.51
N HIS A 92 -8.73 -1.83 6.96
CA HIS A 92 -8.33 -3.04 7.70
C HIS A 92 -6.83 -3.26 7.57
N LEU A 93 -6.16 -3.49 8.70
CA LEU A 93 -4.73 -3.75 8.70
C LEU A 93 -4.39 -5.02 7.92
N LEU A 94 -3.49 -4.89 6.96
CA LEU A 94 -2.86 -6.02 6.25
C LEU A 94 -1.54 -6.42 6.91
N GLY A 95 -0.73 -5.43 7.32
CA GLY A 95 0.57 -5.67 7.94
C GLY A 95 1.67 -4.79 7.37
N ASN A 96 2.89 -5.34 7.23
CA ASN A 96 4.06 -4.62 6.72
C ASN A 96 4.24 -4.76 5.18
N GLU A 97 5.36 -4.25 4.65
CA GLU A 97 5.69 -4.31 3.23
C GLU A 97 5.76 -5.76 2.70
N LYS A 98 6.30 -6.69 3.47
CA LYS A 98 6.40 -8.11 3.06
C LYS A 98 5.02 -8.74 2.96
N GLN A 99 4.16 -8.48 3.93
CA GLN A 99 2.78 -8.98 3.93
C GLN A 99 1.98 -8.37 2.78
N LEU A 100 2.22 -7.10 2.45
CA LEU A 100 1.64 -6.46 1.27
C LEU A 100 2.13 -7.13 -0.03
N THR A 101 3.43 -7.39 -0.16
CA THR A 101 4.01 -8.06 -1.34
C THR A 101 3.46 -9.48 -1.50
N SER A 102 3.47 -10.29 -0.44
CA SER A 102 2.91 -11.64 -0.47
C SER A 102 1.44 -11.63 -0.84
N TRP A 103 0.65 -10.72 -0.26
CA TRP A 103 -0.75 -10.58 -0.62
C TRP A 103 -0.96 -10.19 -2.08
N ALA A 104 -0.13 -9.30 -2.63
CA ALA A 104 -0.20 -8.88 -4.02
C ALA A 104 0.11 -10.04 -4.98
N GLU A 105 1.11 -10.86 -4.64
CA GLU A 105 1.46 -12.06 -5.39
C GLU A 105 0.35 -13.11 -5.32
N GLU A 106 -0.11 -13.46 -4.12
CA GLU A 106 -1.12 -14.50 -3.91
C GLU A 106 -2.47 -14.16 -4.52
N LYS A 107 -2.92 -12.90 -4.38
CA LYS A 107 -4.27 -12.50 -4.79
C LYS A 107 -4.35 -11.95 -6.21
N TRP A 108 -3.29 -11.31 -6.69
CA TRP A 108 -3.29 -10.60 -7.97
C TRP A 108 -2.24 -11.15 -8.95
N ASN A 109 -1.46 -12.15 -8.55
CA ASN A 109 -0.31 -12.64 -9.32
C ASN A 109 0.64 -11.48 -9.70
N PHE A 110 0.71 -10.46 -8.84
CA PHE A 110 1.53 -9.28 -9.04
C PHE A 110 2.86 -9.44 -8.30
N ILE A 111 3.94 -9.49 -9.07
CA ILE A 111 5.30 -9.54 -8.55
C ILE A 111 5.97 -8.21 -8.86
N GLN A 112 6.46 -7.53 -7.83
CA GLN A 112 7.20 -6.29 -8.00
C GLN A 112 8.48 -6.56 -8.81
N PRO A 113 8.81 -5.76 -9.84
CA PRO A 113 10.05 -5.92 -10.58
C PRO A 113 11.27 -5.82 -9.66
N GLN A 114 12.16 -6.82 -9.72
CA GLN A 114 13.35 -6.92 -8.87
C GLN A 114 14.24 -5.67 -8.96
N ALA A 115 14.34 -5.05 -10.14
CA ALA A 115 15.10 -3.81 -10.34
C ALA A 115 14.58 -2.64 -9.48
N LEU A 116 13.26 -2.56 -9.27
CA LEU A 116 12.63 -1.51 -8.49
C LEU A 116 12.83 -1.75 -6.98
N TYR A 117 12.77 -3.02 -6.56
CA TYR A 117 13.16 -3.42 -5.20
C TYR A 117 14.63 -3.11 -4.92
N LEU A 118 15.54 -3.53 -5.83
CA LEU A 118 16.97 -3.31 -5.69
C LEU A 118 17.31 -1.81 -5.63
N ALA A 119 16.79 -0.99 -6.54
CA ALA A 119 17.01 0.45 -6.54
C ALA A 119 16.61 1.11 -5.20
N VAL A 120 15.50 0.69 -4.60
CA VAL A 120 15.06 1.19 -3.29
C VAL A 120 15.98 0.75 -2.15
N THR A 121 16.51 -0.49 -2.22
CA THR A 121 17.40 -1.03 -1.19
C THR A 121 18.86 -0.56 -1.31
N GLU A 122 19.41 -0.43 -2.52
CA GLU A 122 20.80 0.02 -2.79
C GLU A 122 21.02 1.46 -2.34
N ASP A 123 20.01 2.32 -2.48
CA ASP A 123 20.03 3.71 -2.01
C ASP A 123 20.17 3.80 -0.48
N CYS A 124 19.74 2.77 0.25
CA CYS A 124 19.89 2.67 1.71
C CYS A 124 21.26 2.13 2.12
N TYR A 125 21.80 1.14 1.39
CA TYR A 125 23.14 0.61 1.64
C TYR A 125 24.25 1.65 1.40
N THR A 126 24.13 2.43 0.32
CA THR A 126 25.14 3.46 -0.02
C THR A 126 25.20 4.57 1.04
N LYS A 127 24.05 4.94 1.63
CA LYS A 127 23.96 5.94 2.71
C LYS A 127 24.50 5.42 4.06
N HIS A 128 24.44 4.11 4.31
CA HIS A 128 25.01 3.49 5.51
C HIS A 128 26.53 3.44 5.48
N LEU A 129 27.16 3.25 4.31
CA LEU A 129 28.62 3.21 4.20
C LEU A 129 29.29 4.58 4.42
N ILE A 130 28.62 5.68 4.07
CA ILE A 130 29.15 7.05 4.22
C ILE A 130 29.17 7.51 5.69
N LYS A 131 28.41 6.88 6.59
CA LYS A 131 28.32 7.25 8.02
C LYS A 131 29.31 6.55 8.95
N THR A 132 30.13 5.65 8.42
CA THR A 132 31.17 4.92 9.19
C THR A 132 32.59 5.24 8.74
N GLY A 133 32.78 6.33 7.98
CA GLY A 133 34.10 6.89 7.63
C GLY A 133 34.53 8.00 8.57
#